data_AF-A0A9W8QI82-F1
#
_entry.id   AF-A0A9W8QI82-F1
#
_cell.length_a   1.000
_cell.length_b   1.000
_cell.length_c   1.000
_cell.angle_alpha   90.00
_cell.angle_beta   90.00
_cell.angle_gamma   90.00
#
_symmetry.space_group_name_H-M   'P 1'
#
loop_
_entity.id
_entity.type
_entity.pdbx_description
1 polymer ?
#
loop_
_entity_poly.entity_id
_entity_poly.type
_entity_poly.pdbx_seq_one_letter_code
_entity_poly.pdbx_strand_id
1 'polypeptide(L)'
;MFKKERHDGGRRCYDDEVRKSSKENRCGKPGCDGKCGYATVDGVKYYAPYCYDHACMIGPQRCRRMKSRDQIYCPIHATCTTEGCLATPERLSTKPLPWFCDTHKCVYPGCVSYGCHGGYCSTHISLCAVGGCPGQRSPNSAFCEFHGERARNPAAGAGGSSPAPEPAPPAGMHQCDVNCTEHRHSNKAYRPDSFCRTPGCNRLRQIKDGGESEWCERHTCESYTCVRMRSDRHPSIKTCERHSCNVDRCDLAARSHSQFCRRHGCEADNCAQYKEAQAWFCNQHECQRGRCGNKAVPGTDHCHRHLEEEQQQQQQAKKDKKDKGDKKEKEKEAKEDDKKDRDCKWRYHDDPPIVVVRDNGRSSPGYWREPPEEPVLVFRGERGRLLPESLSPVYRVGRHGIGGGRLPDSYHPDLMDDARAGRTHRGYYDRADSRYRRRHWDD
;
A
#
# COMPACT_ATOMS: atom_id res chain seq x y z
N MET A 1 2.35 -15.29 -23.77
CA MET A 1 3.12 -15.82 -24.91
C MET A 1 4.43 -15.06 -25.00
N PHE A 2 5.57 -15.73 -24.85
CA PHE A 2 6.89 -15.11 -24.91
C PHE A 2 7.36 -15.05 -26.37
N LYS A 3 7.63 -13.85 -26.91
CA LYS A 3 8.20 -13.67 -28.25
C LYS A 3 9.72 -13.80 -28.17
N LYS A 4 10.30 -14.65 -29.03
CA LYS A 4 11.76 -14.76 -29.22
C LYS A 4 12.18 -13.74 -30.27
N GLU A 5 12.62 -12.56 -29.85
CA GLU A 5 13.30 -11.62 -30.76
C GLU A 5 14.69 -12.16 -31.10
N ARG A 6 14.91 -12.47 -32.38
CA ARG A 6 16.24 -12.76 -32.93
C ARG A 6 16.85 -11.44 -33.39
N HIS A 7 17.92 -11.01 -32.72
CA HIS A 7 18.79 -9.96 -33.24
C HIS A 7 20.09 -10.60 -33.74
N ASP A 8 20.18 -10.76 -35.05
CA ASP A 8 21.44 -10.96 -35.77
C ASP A 8 21.94 -9.58 -36.21
N GLY A 9 23.07 -9.14 -35.68
CA GLY A 9 23.64 -7.83 -35.98
C GLY A 9 25.04 -7.70 -35.40
N GLY A 10 26.03 -8.19 -36.15
CA GLY A 10 27.44 -8.09 -35.81
C GLY A 10 27.91 -6.64 -35.80
N ARG A 11 28.50 -6.20 -34.68
CA ARG A 11 29.33 -5.00 -34.62
C ARG A 11 30.64 -5.27 -33.90
N ARG A 12 31.67 -4.66 -34.48
CA ARG A 12 33.11 -4.82 -34.24
C ARG A 12 33.53 -4.35 -32.86
N CYS A 13 34.58 -5.01 -32.38
CA CYS A 13 35.26 -4.83 -31.10
C CYS A 13 35.92 -3.45 -30.99
N TYR A 14 35.66 -2.76 -29.88
CA TYR A 14 36.58 -1.79 -29.30
C TYR A 14 36.99 -2.33 -27.93
N ASP A 15 38.29 -2.24 -27.64
CA ASP A 15 38.93 -2.71 -26.42
C ASP A 15 38.45 -1.90 -25.21
N ASP A 16 37.70 -2.56 -24.34
CA ASP A 16 37.15 -2.05 -23.08
C ASP A 16 37.73 -2.91 -21.94
N GLU A 17 38.95 -2.60 -21.51
CA GLU A 17 39.65 -3.22 -20.36
C GLU A 17 38.99 -2.89 -18.99
N VAL A 18 37.79 -2.28 -18.98
CA VAL A 18 37.02 -1.94 -17.76
C VAL A 18 35.62 -2.58 -17.78
N ARG A 19 35.52 -3.84 -18.25
CA ARG A 19 34.26 -4.62 -18.21
C ARG A 19 34.38 -5.88 -17.34
N LYS A 20 34.57 -5.69 -16.04
CA LYS A 20 34.50 -6.76 -15.03
C LYS A 20 33.10 -7.35 -14.77
N SER A 21 32.06 -7.05 -15.56
CA SER A 21 30.68 -7.53 -15.30
C SER A 21 29.98 -8.32 -16.42
N SER A 22 30.60 -8.60 -17.58
CA SER A 22 29.90 -9.30 -18.68
C SER A 22 29.70 -10.81 -18.46
N LYS A 23 30.25 -11.40 -17.39
CA LYS A 23 30.03 -12.81 -17.02
C LYS A 23 28.67 -13.08 -16.39
N GLU A 24 27.91 -12.05 -16.00
CA GLU A 24 26.70 -12.22 -15.17
C GLU A 24 25.47 -12.82 -15.89
N ASN A 25 25.53 -13.07 -17.21
CA ASN A 25 24.37 -13.53 -17.98
C ASN A 25 24.55 -14.89 -18.68
N ARG A 26 25.43 -15.77 -18.19
CA ARG A 26 25.59 -17.14 -18.72
C ARG A 26 24.83 -18.16 -17.88
N CYS A 27 24.28 -19.17 -18.55
CA CYS A 27 23.58 -20.27 -17.90
C CYS A 27 24.48 -20.95 -16.86
N GLY A 28 24.02 -21.08 -15.62
CA GLY A 28 24.75 -21.76 -14.54
C GLY A 28 24.83 -23.29 -14.67
N LYS A 29 24.49 -23.86 -15.84
CA LYS A 29 24.60 -25.30 -16.07
C LYS A 29 26.00 -25.59 -16.63
N PRO A 30 26.78 -26.51 -16.03
CA PRO A 30 28.10 -26.88 -16.53
C PRO A 30 28.05 -27.27 -18.01
N GLY A 31 28.91 -26.67 -18.83
CA GLY A 31 28.98 -26.91 -20.28
C GLY A 31 27.88 -26.24 -21.12
N CYS A 32 27.08 -25.32 -20.56
CA CYS A 32 26.11 -24.55 -21.32
C CYS A 32 26.55 -23.08 -21.48
N ASP A 33 26.80 -22.66 -22.72
CA ASP A 33 27.12 -21.26 -23.06
C ASP A 33 25.89 -20.40 -23.40
N GLY A 34 24.69 -20.92 -23.16
CA GLY A 34 23.44 -20.20 -23.43
C GLY A 34 23.29 -18.96 -22.54
N LYS A 35 22.75 -17.88 -23.11
CA LYS A 35 22.41 -16.66 -22.33
C LYS A 35 21.25 -16.95 -21.37
N CYS A 36 21.33 -16.41 -20.15
CA CYS A 36 20.26 -16.50 -19.16
C CYS A 36 18.93 -15.98 -19.71
N GLY A 37 17.84 -16.71 -19.44
CA GLY A 37 16.50 -16.21 -19.74
C GLY A 37 16.16 -15.03 -18.84
N TYR A 38 15.29 -14.13 -19.28
CA TYR A 38 14.77 -13.06 -18.44
C TYR A 38 13.28 -12.88 -18.66
N ALA A 39 12.60 -12.30 -17.67
CA ALA A 39 11.21 -11.89 -17.79
C ALA A 39 11.06 -10.47 -17.28
N THR A 40 10.24 -9.67 -17.97
CA THR A 40 9.92 -8.30 -17.54
C THR A 40 8.58 -8.33 -16.83
N VAL A 41 8.53 -7.89 -15.57
CA VAL A 41 7.31 -7.74 -14.78
C VAL A 41 7.30 -6.31 -14.25
N ASP A 42 6.24 -5.55 -14.57
CA ASP A 42 6.09 -4.15 -14.18
C ASP A 42 7.29 -3.26 -14.57
N GLY A 43 7.86 -3.51 -15.76
CA GLY A 43 9.03 -2.79 -16.28
C GLY A 43 10.38 -3.23 -15.70
N VAL A 44 10.39 -4.10 -14.68
CA VAL A 44 11.62 -4.63 -14.06
C VAL A 44 12.00 -5.96 -14.70
N LYS A 45 13.27 -6.10 -15.11
CA LYS A 45 13.81 -7.35 -15.68
C LYS A 45 14.32 -8.27 -14.58
N TYR A 46 13.79 -9.49 -14.54
CA TYR A 46 14.23 -10.57 -13.67
C TYR A 46 15.00 -11.60 -14.50
N TYR A 47 16.27 -11.81 -14.18
CA TYR A 47 17.12 -12.79 -14.86
C TYR A 47 17.04 -14.15 -14.16
N ALA A 48 16.93 -15.21 -14.96
CA ALA A 48 17.06 -16.58 -14.49
C ALA A 48 18.53 -16.94 -14.31
N PRO A 49 18.88 -17.80 -13.34
CA PRO A 49 20.24 -18.36 -13.26
C PRO A 49 20.57 -19.34 -14.40
N TYR A 50 19.60 -19.68 -15.25
CA TYR A 50 19.73 -20.63 -16.35
C TYR A 50 19.19 -20.04 -17.67
N CYS A 51 19.66 -20.54 -18.81
CA CYS A 51 19.10 -20.18 -20.12
C CYS A 51 17.66 -20.70 -20.30
N TYR A 52 16.94 -20.24 -21.32
CA TYR A 52 15.56 -20.68 -21.59
C TYR A 52 15.40 -22.21 -21.74
N ASP A 53 16.43 -22.91 -22.21
CA ASP A 53 16.41 -24.36 -22.37
C ASP A 53 16.60 -25.12 -21.05
N HIS A 54 17.12 -24.45 -20.02
CA HIS A 54 17.41 -25.04 -18.71
C HIS A 54 16.60 -24.43 -17.57
N ALA A 55 15.98 -23.27 -17.77
CA ALA A 55 15.11 -22.62 -16.79
C ALA A 55 13.70 -23.21 -16.83
N CYS A 56 13.09 -23.36 -15.66
CA CYS A 56 11.68 -23.71 -15.54
C CYS A 56 10.78 -22.68 -16.23
N MET A 57 9.82 -23.14 -17.03
CA MET A 57 8.95 -22.25 -17.83
C MET A 57 8.01 -21.35 -17.02
N ILE A 58 7.83 -21.60 -15.72
CA ILE A 58 7.10 -20.67 -14.83
C ILE A 58 7.80 -19.29 -14.81
N GLY A 59 9.09 -19.24 -15.10
CA GLY A 59 9.87 -18.02 -15.26
C GLY A 59 10.63 -17.60 -13.99
N PRO A 60 11.67 -16.75 -14.13
CA PRO A 60 12.61 -16.41 -13.07
C PRO A 60 12.01 -15.73 -11.85
N GLN A 61 10.93 -14.97 -12.05
CA GLN A 61 10.19 -14.30 -10.98
C GLN A 61 9.52 -15.27 -9.99
N ARG A 62 9.27 -16.53 -10.42
CA ARG A 62 8.50 -17.52 -9.66
C ARG A 62 9.27 -18.83 -9.44
N CYS A 63 10.23 -19.15 -10.31
CA CYS A 63 11.06 -20.34 -10.17
C CYS A 63 12.48 -20.10 -10.70
N ARG A 64 13.47 -20.26 -9.82
CA ARG A 64 14.90 -20.18 -10.16
C ARG A 64 15.56 -21.55 -10.39
N ARG A 65 14.78 -22.64 -10.38
CA ARG A 65 15.32 -24.00 -10.44
C ARG A 65 15.54 -24.47 -11.89
N MET A 66 16.56 -25.31 -12.05
CA MET A 66 16.89 -25.97 -13.33
C MET A 66 15.87 -27.08 -13.65
N LYS A 67 15.57 -27.27 -14.93
CA LYS A 67 14.81 -28.42 -15.45
C LYS A 67 15.75 -29.43 -16.13
N SER A 68 15.30 -30.68 -16.21
CA SER A 68 15.97 -31.71 -17.01
C SER A 68 15.81 -31.43 -18.50
N ARG A 69 16.73 -31.95 -19.34
CA ARG A 69 16.81 -31.66 -20.79
C ARG A 69 15.48 -31.85 -21.52
N ASP A 70 14.70 -32.87 -21.13
CA ASP A 70 13.46 -33.26 -21.82
C ASP A 70 12.18 -32.81 -21.09
N GLN A 71 12.33 -31.99 -20.03
CA GLN A 71 11.20 -31.49 -19.25
C GLN A 71 10.97 -30.01 -19.54
N ILE A 72 9.72 -29.56 -19.35
CA ILE A 72 9.36 -28.12 -19.45
C ILE A 72 9.48 -27.41 -18.09
N TYR A 73 9.26 -28.15 -17.02
CA TYR A 73 9.24 -27.64 -15.65
C TYR A 73 10.34 -28.30 -14.80
N CYS A 74 10.74 -27.65 -13.70
CA CYS A 74 11.70 -28.24 -12.76
C CYS A 74 11.03 -29.35 -11.92
N PRO A 75 11.77 -30.23 -11.23
CA PRO A 75 11.21 -31.35 -10.47
C PRO A 75 10.11 -30.98 -9.47
N ILE A 76 10.17 -29.77 -8.87
CA ILE A 76 9.11 -29.28 -7.97
C ILE A 76 7.84 -28.90 -8.73
N HIS A 77 7.97 -28.17 -9.83
CA HIS A 77 6.82 -27.79 -10.64
C HIS A 77 6.36 -28.91 -11.58
N ALA A 78 7.03 -30.05 -11.49
CA ALA A 78 6.71 -31.31 -12.15
C ALA A 78 5.91 -32.26 -11.25
N THR A 79 5.55 -31.85 -10.04
CA THR A 79 4.64 -32.62 -9.18
C THR A 79 3.24 -32.05 -9.22
N CYS A 80 2.29 -32.81 -8.70
CA CYS A 80 0.94 -32.33 -8.46
C CYS A 80 0.99 -31.09 -7.56
N THR A 81 0.17 -30.09 -7.90
CA THR A 81 0.12 -28.81 -7.16
C THR A 81 -0.45 -28.98 -5.74
N THR A 82 -1.10 -30.11 -5.44
CA THR A 82 -1.66 -30.42 -4.11
C THR A 82 -0.53 -30.70 -3.11
N GLU A 83 -0.56 -30.02 -1.97
CA GLU A 83 0.42 -30.19 -0.90
C GLU A 83 0.53 -31.67 -0.46
N GLY A 84 1.76 -32.18 -0.38
CA GLY A 84 2.04 -33.57 -0.02
C GLY A 84 1.85 -34.60 -1.15
N CYS A 85 1.34 -34.21 -2.32
CA CYS A 85 1.19 -35.15 -3.44
C CYS A 85 2.48 -35.28 -4.26
N LEU A 86 3.11 -36.46 -4.20
CA LEU A 86 4.34 -36.78 -4.94
C LEU A 86 4.08 -37.30 -6.37
N ALA A 87 2.83 -37.28 -6.84
CA ALA A 87 2.52 -37.73 -8.19
C ALA A 87 3.24 -36.85 -9.21
N THR A 88 3.99 -37.47 -10.11
CA THR A 88 4.61 -36.85 -11.28
C THR A 88 3.94 -37.44 -12.53
N PRO A 89 3.54 -36.62 -13.51
CA PRO A 89 3.02 -37.16 -14.76
C PRO A 89 4.17 -37.73 -15.61
N GLU A 90 3.83 -38.72 -16.41
CA GLU A 90 4.77 -39.39 -17.31
C GLU A 90 5.43 -38.43 -18.31
N ARG A 91 4.69 -37.41 -18.77
CA ARG A 91 5.20 -36.29 -19.59
C ARG A 91 4.48 -34.99 -19.23
N LEU A 92 5.17 -34.08 -18.53
CA LEU A 92 4.63 -32.74 -18.22
C LEU A 92 4.58 -31.78 -19.40
N SER A 93 5.37 -32.06 -20.45
CA SER A 93 5.57 -31.12 -21.54
C SER A 93 4.28 -30.75 -22.28
N THR A 94 3.22 -31.53 -22.12
CA THR A 94 1.94 -31.36 -22.82
C THR A 94 0.82 -30.79 -21.96
N LYS A 95 1.01 -30.64 -20.64
CA LYS A 95 -0.09 -30.27 -19.73
C LYS A 95 0.05 -28.82 -19.25
N PRO A 96 -1.04 -28.02 -19.26
CA PRO A 96 -1.03 -26.67 -18.72
C PRO A 96 -0.83 -26.68 -17.20
N LEU A 97 -0.12 -25.70 -16.67
CA LEU A 97 -0.04 -25.45 -15.23
C LEU A 97 -1.16 -24.51 -14.75
N PRO A 98 -1.64 -24.65 -13.49
CA PRO A 98 -1.24 -25.65 -12.50
C PRO A 98 -1.72 -27.06 -12.87
N TRP A 99 -0.84 -28.06 -12.73
CA TRP A 99 -1.17 -29.46 -13.03
C TRP A 99 -1.64 -30.18 -11.75
N PHE A 100 -2.71 -30.96 -11.90
CA PHE A 100 -3.24 -31.84 -10.86
C PHE A 100 -3.23 -33.29 -11.39
N CYS A 101 -2.83 -34.24 -10.55
CA CYS A 101 -2.88 -35.67 -10.89
C CYS A 101 -4.33 -36.16 -10.98
N ASP A 102 -4.54 -37.38 -11.48
CA ASP A 102 -5.90 -37.90 -11.71
C ASP A 102 -6.74 -38.03 -10.43
N THR A 103 -6.09 -38.12 -9.25
CA THR A 103 -6.77 -38.13 -7.95
C THR A 103 -7.16 -36.74 -7.45
N HIS A 104 -6.48 -35.69 -7.92
CA HIS A 104 -6.68 -34.30 -7.48
C HIS A 104 -7.24 -33.38 -8.57
N LYS A 105 -7.40 -33.86 -9.80
CA LYS A 105 -8.07 -33.12 -10.86
C LYS A 105 -9.57 -33.16 -10.64
N CYS A 106 -10.25 -32.10 -11.03
CA CYS A 106 -11.71 -32.12 -11.05
C CYS A 106 -12.21 -33.19 -12.04
N VAL A 107 -13.12 -34.04 -11.57
CA VAL A 107 -13.77 -35.12 -12.35
C VAL A 107 -14.70 -34.55 -13.43
N TYR A 108 -15.12 -33.29 -13.32
CA TYR A 108 -15.99 -32.66 -14.30
C TYR A 108 -15.29 -32.54 -15.67
N PRO A 109 -15.89 -33.04 -16.76
CA PRO A 109 -15.27 -33.06 -18.08
C PRO A 109 -14.79 -31.67 -18.54
N GLY A 110 -13.52 -31.56 -18.91
CA GLY A 110 -12.90 -30.32 -19.38
C GLY A 110 -12.45 -29.35 -18.28
N CYS A 111 -12.71 -29.66 -17.00
CA CYS A 111 -12.25 -28.83 -15.89
C CYS A 111 -10.77 -29.11 -15.57
N VAL A 112 -9.94 -28.07 -15.57
CA VAL A 112 -8.52 -28.14 -15.21
C VAL A 112 -8.24 -27.75 -13.75
N SER A 113 -9.28 -27.51 -12.95
CA SER A 113 -9.16 -27.04 -11.57
C SER A 113 -8.92 -28.19 -10.56
N TYR A 114 -8.46 -27.81 -9.37
CA TYR A 114 -8.26 -28.70 -8.23
C TYR A 114 -9.59 -29.28 -7.72
N GLY A 115 -9.68 -30.61 -7.61
CA GLY A 115 -10.77 -31.31 -6.94
C GLY A 115 -10.44 -31.57 -5.46
N CYS A 116 -11.22 -30.99 -4.54
CA CYS A 116 -11.00 -31.13 -3.10
C CYS A 116 -11.91 -32.20 -2.48
N HIS A 117 -13.22 -32.09 -2.67
CA HIS A 117 -14.21 -32.94 -1.99
C HIS A 117 -14.87 -33.88 -3.00
N GLY A 118 -14.54 -35.17 -2.91
CA GLY A 118 -15.10 -36.20 -3.79
C GLY A 118 -14.73 -36.03 -5.27
N GLY A 119 -13.59 -35.38 -5.55
CA GLY A 119 -13.11 -35.16 -6.92
C GLY A 119 -13.71 -33.94 -7.64
N TYR A 120 -14.48 -33.08 -6.96
CA TYR A 120 -15.03 -31.86 -7.56
C TYR A 120 -14.32 -30.61 -7.04
N CYS A 121 -14.13 -29.60 -7.91
CA CYS A 121 -13.62 -28.30 -7.51
C CYS A 121 -14.72 -27.47 -6.82
N SER A 122 -14.36 -26.36 -6.19
CA SER A 122 -15.30 -25.48 -5.47
C SER A 122 -16.44 -24.93 -6.34
N THR A 123 -16.23 -24.79 -7.65
CA THR A 123 -17.29 -24.38 -8.58
C THR A 123 -18.20 -25.52 -8.99
N HIS A 124 -17.70 -26.75 -9.03
CA HIS A 124 -18.45 -27.92 -9.50
C HIS A 124 -19.04 -28.77 -8.37
N ILE A 125 -18.61 -28.56 -7.13
CA ILE A 125 -19.19 -29.25 -5.97
C ILE A 125 -20.69 -28.94 -5.80
N SER A 126 -21.12 -27.75 -6.24
CA SER A 126 -22.51 -27.29 -6.21
C SER A 126 -23.30 -27.64 -7.48
N LEU A 127 -22.66 -28.11 -8.55
CA LEU A 127 -23.34 -28.45 -9.81
C LEU A 127 -23.69 -29.94 -9.88
N CYS A 128 -24.80 -30.24 -10.53
CA CYS A 128 -25.22 -31.60 -10.83
C CYS A 128 -24.12 -32.39 -11.55
N ALA A 129 -23.88 -33.63 -11.12
CA ALA A 129 -22.85 -34.50 -11.68
C ALA A 129 -23.13 -34.93 -13.14
N VAL A 130 -24.37 -34.75 -13.63
CA VAL A 130 -24.69 -34.97 -15.05
C VAL A 130 -24.04 -33.87 -15.88
N GLY A 131 -23.08 -34.24 -16.73
CA GLY A 131 -22.33 -33.31 -17.58
C GLY A 131 -23.27 -32.43 -18.41
N GLY A 132 -23.06 -31.11 -18.32
CA GLY A 132 -23.87 -30.11 -19.03
C GLY A 132 -25.18 -29.73 -18.33
N CYS A 133 -25.50 -30.30 -17.16
CA CYS A 133 -26.68 -29.90 -16.40
C CYS A 133 -26.37 -28.65 -15.54
N PRO A 134 -27.08 -27.52 -15.74
CA PRO A 134 -26.87 -26.31 -14.92
C PRO A 134 -27.52 -26.41 -13.53
N GLY A 135 -28.24 -27.49 -13.23
CA GLY A 135 -28.95 -27.65 -11.96
C GLY A 135 -28.01 -27.74 -10.76
N GLN A 136 -28.39 -27.12 -9.64
CA GLN A 136 -27.64 -27.24 -8.39
C GLN A 136 -27.85 -28.61 -7.76
N ARG A 137 -26.78 -29.17 -7.20
CA ARG A 137 -26.83 -30.40 -6.39
C ARG A 137 -27.70 -30.19 -5.16
N SER A 138 -28.49 -31.20 -4.84
CA SER A 138 -29.14 -31.25 -3.52
C SER A 138 -28.09 -31.56 -2.43
N PRO A 139 -28.29 -31.13 -1.17
CA PRO A 139 -27.27 -31.25 -0.12
C PRO A 139 -26.73 -32.66 0.13
N ASN A 140 -27.54 -33.68 -0.19
CA ASN A 140 -27.26 -35.09 0.09
C ASN A 140 -27.16 -35.96 -1.17
N SER A 141 -27.03 -35.39 -2.36
CA SER A 141 -26.93 -36.19 -3.59
C SER A 141 -25.99 -35.57 -4.61
N ALA A 142 -25.42 -36.45 -5.44
CA ALA A 142 -24.56 -36.03 -6.54
C ALA A 142 -25.30 -35.31 -7.67
N PHE A 143 -26.63 -35.31 -7.62
CA PHE A 143 -27.53 -34.86 -8.68
C PHE A 143 -28.39 -33.69 -8.20
N CYS A 144 -28.85 -32.85 -9.14
CA CYS A 144 -29.94 -31.90 -8.89
C CYS A 144 -31.25 -32.65 -8.60
N GLU A 145 -32.27 -31.97 -8.08
CA GLU A 145 -33.56 -32.60 -7.75
C GLU A 145 -34.14 -33.40 -8.94
N PHE A 146 -34.15 -32.79 -10.13
CA PHE A 146 -34.62 -33.44 -11.36
C PHE A 146 -33.88 -34.74 -11.71
N HIS A 147 -32.54 -34.74 -11.65
CA HIS A 147 -31.75 -35.94 -11.92
C HIS A 147 -31.72 -36.91 -10.74
N GLY A 148 -31.89 -36.42 -9.51
CA GLY A 148 -31.98 -37.22 -8.31
C GLY A 148 -33.25 -38.07 -8.28
N GLU A 149 -34.38 -37.52 -8.70
CA GLU A 149 -35.63 -38.27 -8.85
C GLU A 149 -35.51 -39.38 -9.90
N ARG A 150 -34.89 -39.08 -11.05
CA ARG A 150 -34.66 -40.05 -12.12
C ARG A 150 -33.70 -41.17 -11.72
N ALA A 151 -32.68 -40.85 -10.92
CA ALA A 151 -31.74 -41.83 -10.38
C ALA A 151 -32.35 -42.72 -9.28
N ARG A 152 -33.29 -42.19 -8.49
CA ARG A 152 -34.00 -42.95 -7.44
C ARG A 152 -35.05 -43.92 -8.01
N ASN A 153 -35.61 -43.61 -9.19
CA ASN A 153 -36.62 -44.44 -9.85
C ASN A 153 -36.20 -44.82 -11.30
N PRO A 154 -35.20 -45.72 -11.46
CA PRO A 154 -34.77 -46.16 -12.79
C PRO A 154 -35.87 -46.89 -13.59
N ALA A 155 -36.91 -47.41 -12.92
CA ALA A 155 -38.04 -48.08 -13.55
C ALA A 155 -39.03 -47.14 -14.26
N ALA A 156 -39.02 -45.83 -13.95
CA ALA A 156 -39.94 -44.86 -14.57
C ALA A 156 -39.42 -44.26 -15.89
N GLY A 157 -38.16 -44.52 -16.25
CA GLY A 157 -37.47 -43.87 -17.38
C GLY A 157 -37.54 -44.58 -18.74
N ALA A 158 -38.04 -45.81 -18.80
CA ALA A 158 -38.02 -46.62 -20.03
C ALA A 158 -39.30 -46.53 -20.88
N GLY A 159 -40.36 -45.86 -20.39
CA GLY A 159 -41.64 -45.76 -21.10
C GLY A 159 -42.31 -44.42 -20.84
N GLY A 160 -41.93 -43.40 -21.60
CA GLY A 160 -42.47 -42.05 -21.46
C GLY A 160 -42.47 -41.33 -22.79
N SER A 161 -43.54 -41.56 -23.54
CA SER A 161 -43.90 -40.94 -24.81
C SER A 161 -43.66 -39.43 -24.82
N SER A 162 -43.10 -38.93 -25.92
CA SER A 162 -43.17 -37.51 -26.27
C SER A 162 -44.61 -37.03 -26.17
N PRO A 163 -44.92 -35.95 -25.42
CA PRO A 163 -46.25 -35.37 -25.47
C PRO A 163 -46.48 -34.78 -26.86
N ALA A 164 -47.65 -35.06 -27.42
CA ALA A 164 -48.12 -34.51 -28.69
C ALA A 164 -48.12 -32.96 -28.64
N PRO A 165 -47.89 -32.29 -29.78
CA PRO A 165 -47.91 -30.83 -29.83
C PRO A 165 -49.32 -30.32 -29.51
N GLU A 166 -49.42 -29.43 -28.51
CA GLU A 166 -50.64 -28.70 -28.20
C GLU A 166 -51.10 -27.86 -29.41
N PRO A 167 -52.42 -27.72 -29.62
CA PRO A 167 -52.97 -26.87 -30.66
C PRO A 167 -52.69 -25.39 -30.37
N ALA A 168 -52.28 -24.67 -31.40
CA ALA A 168 -51.90 -23.26 -31.34
C ALA A 168 -53.03 -22.37 -30.76
N PRO A 169 -52.71 -21.41 -29.88
CA PRO A 169 -53.69 -20.45 -29.37
C PRO A 169 -54.11 -19.45 -30.47
N PRO A 170 -55.33 -18.89 -30.38
CA PRO A 170 -55.86 -17.97 -31.37
C PRO A 170 -55.03 -16.68 -31.48
N ALA A 171 -54.79 -16.27 -32.71
CA ALA A 171 -54.08 -15.06 -33.10
C ALA A 171 -54.87 -13.79 -32.70
N GLY A 172 -54.67 -13.35 -31.47
CA GLY A 172 -55.13 -12.07 -30.94
C GLY A 172 -54.04 -11.45 -30.07
N MET A 173 -52.82 -11.45 -30.59
CA MET A 173 -51.60 -11.08 -29.85
C MET A 173 -51.44 -9.57 -29.89
N HIS A 174 -51.78 -8.88 -28.80
CA HIS A 174 -51.38 -7.50 -28.62
C HIS A 174 -49.86 -7.48 -28.46
N GLN A 175 -49.15 -7.02 -29.48
CA GLN A 175 -47.73 -6.70 -29.35
C GLN A 175 -47.63 -5.45 -28.48
N CYS A 176 -47.31 -5.64 -27.20
CA CYS A 176 -46.81 -4.54 -26.40
C CYS A 176 -45.36 -4.32 -26.81
N ASP A 177 -45.01 -3.09 -27.18
CA ASP A 177 -43.64 -2.70 -27.50
C ASP A 177 -42.66 -3.14 -26.40
N VAL A 178 -41.40 -3.35 -26.79
CA VAL A 178 -40.28 -3.79 -25.93
C VAL A 178 -40.08 -2.90 -24.69
N ASN A 179 -40.73 -1.73 -24.63
CA ASN A 179 -40.68 -0.76 -23.55
C ASN A 179 -41.94 -0.72 -22.63
N CYS A 180 -42.83 -1.70 -22.70
CA CYS A 180 -44.01 -1.75 -21.81
C CYS A 180 -43.59 -2.12 -20.38
N THR A 181 -43.57 -1.13 -19.48
CA THR A 181 -43.17 -1.30 -18.06
C THR A 181 -44.26 -1.93 -17.18
N GLU A 182 -45.48 -2.04 -17.69
CA GLU A 182 -46.62 -2.65 -17.01
C GLU A 182 -46.92 -4.03 -17.61
N HIS A 183 -46.11 -5.01 -17.20
CA HIS A 183 -46.11 -6.38 -17.73
C HIS A 183 -47.31 -7.23 -17.25
N ARG A 184 -48.50 -6.63 -17.08
CA ARG A 184 -49.70 -7.33 -16.59
C ARG A 184 -50.49 -8.06 -17.69
N HIS A 185 -50.06 -7.96 -18.95
CA HIS A 185 -50.82 -8.45 -20.12
C HIS A 185 -50.05 -9.42 -21.03
N SER A 186 -48.81 -9.79 -20.69
CA SER A 186 -48.07 -10.79 -21.44
C SER A 186 -48.45 -12.21 -20.99
N ASN A 187 -48.99 -13.02 -21.91
CA ASN A 187 -49.26 -14.46 -21.72
C ASN A 187 -48.01 -15.33 -21.45
N LYS A 188 -46.84 -14.75 -21.13
CA LYS A 188 -45.75 -15.52 -20.53
C LYS A 188 -46.23 -16.02 -19.17
N ALA A 189 -46.24 -17.34 -18.99
CA ALA A 189 -46.67 -18.00 -17.76
C ALA A 189 -46.22 -17.20 -16.54
N TYR A 190 -47.19 -16.69 -15.77
CA TYR A 190 -46.96 -15.92 -14.56
C TYR A 190 -46.03 -16.71 -13.66
N ARG A 191 -44.75 -16.31 -13.62
CA ARG A 191 -43.78 -16.84 -12.67
C ARG A 191 -43.80 -15.89 -11.48
N PRO A 192 -44.33 -16.30 -10.31
CA PRO A 192 -44.34 -15.47 -9.10
C PRO A 192 -42.92 -14.99 -8.74
N ASP A 193 -41.91 -15.75 -9.15
CA ASP A 193 -40.50 -15.47 -8.94
C ASP A 193 -39.91 -14.36 -9.83
N SER A 194 -40.65 -13.73 -10.72
CA SER A 194 -40.12 -12.63 -11.55
C SER A 194 -40.25 -11.25 -10.90
N PHE A 195 -40.93 -11.13 -9.76
CA PHE A 195 -41.22 -9.86 -9.10
C PHE A 195 -40.39 -9.63 -7.83
N CYS A 196 -40.13 -8.36 -7.53
CA CYS A 196 -39.42 -7.91 -6.34
C CYS A 196 -40.04 -8.52 -5.08
N ARG A 197 -39.22 -9.08 -4.19
CA ARG A 197 -39.70 -9.65 -2.91
C ARG A 197 -40.16 -8.63 -1.86
N THR A 198 -39.94 -7.33 -2.07
CA THR A 198 -40.36 -6.29 -1.12
C THR A 198 -41.89 -6.21 -1.09
N PRO A 199 -42.54 -6.33 0.09
CA PRO A 199 -44.00 -6.22 0.21
C PRO A 199 -44.53 -4.94 -0.44
N GLY A 200 -45.54 -5.09 -1.31
CA GLY A 200 -46.14 -3.96 -2.06
C GLY A 200 -45.37 -3.49 -3.30
N CYS A 201 -44.21 -4.09 -3.63
CA CYS A 201 -43.45 -3.74 -4.82
C CYS A 201 -43.74 -4.69 -6.00
N ASN A 202 -44.50 -4.21 -6.98
CA ASN A 202 -44.83 -4.99 -8.19
C ASN A 202 -43.81 -4.84 -9.33
N ARG A 203 -42.58 -4.40 -9.03
CA ARG A 203 -41.53 -4.20 -10.04
C ARG A 203 -40.82 -5.52 -10.35
N LEU A 204 -40.38 -5.68 -11.59
CA LEU A 204 -39.60 -6.85 -12.00
C LEU A 204 -38.25 -6.91 -11.28
N ARG A 205 -37.80 -8.12 -10.98
CA ARG A 205 -36.46 -8.41 -10.46
C ARG A 205 -35.39 -7.96 -11.44
N GLN A 206 -34.28 -7.44 -10.92
CA GLN A 206 -33.15 -7.04 -11.76
C GLN A 206 -32.21 -8.23 -11.96
N ILE A 207 -31.75 -8.43 -13.19
CA ILE A 207 -30.63 -9.33 -13.50
C ILE A 207 -29.38 -8.45 -13.60
N LYS A 208 -28.37 -8.71 -12.77
CA LYS A 208 -27.06 -8.04 -12.81
C LYS A 208 -25.99 -9.04 -13.21
N ASP A 209 -24.79 -8.56 -13.51
CA ASP A 209 -23.63 -9.42 -13.81
C ASP A 209 -23.29 -10.39 -12.65
N GLY A 210 -23.71 -10.07 -11.42
CA GLY A 210 -23.60 -10.95 -10.26
C GLY A 210 -24.68 -12.03 -10.13
N GLY A 211 -25.60 -12.14 -11.10
CA GLY A 211 -26.73 -13.06 -11.12
C GLY A 211 -28.10 -12.39 -11.00
N GLU A 212 -29.14 -13.22 -10.88
CA GLU A 212 -30.52 -12.77 -10.67
C GLU A 212 -30.67 -12.25 -9.23
N SER A 213 -31.10 -10.99 -9.08
CA SER A 213 -31.43 -10.45 -7.76
C SER A 213 -32.88 -10.74 -7.39
N GLU A 214 -33.17 -10.97 -6.12
CA GLU A 214 -34.55 -11.16 -5.64
C GLU A 214 -35.36 -9.84 -5.56
N TRP A 215 -34.72 -8.72 -5.88
CA TRP A 215 -35.23 -7.37 -5.71
C TRP A 215 -35.21 -6.59 -7.04
N CYS A 216 -36.04 -5.56 -7.15
CA CYS A 216 -36.00 -4.65 -8.30
C CYS A 216 -34.87 -3.62 -8.14
N GLU A 217 -34.56 -2.87 -9.19
CA GLU A 217 -33.52 -1.85 -9.20
C GLU A 217 -33.60 -0.83 -8.04
N ARG A 218 -34.81 -0.49 -7.58
CA ARG A 218 -35.02 0.43 -6.44
C ARG A 218 -34.71 -0.20 -5.09
N HIS A 219 -34.71 -1.51 -4.98
CA HIS A 219 -34.49 -2.26 -3.74
C HIS A 219 -33.23 -3.12 -3.80
N THR A 220 -32.55 -3.22 -4.94
CA THR A 220 -31.25 -3.87 -5.09
C THR A 220 -30.12 -2.86 -4.84
N CYS A 221 -29.08 -3.28 -4.13
CA CYS A 221 -27.89 -2.48 -3.88
C CYS A 221 -27.31 -1.91 -5.19
N GLU A 222 -26.98 -0.62 -5.22
CA GLU A 222 -26.45 0.05 -6.41
C GLU A 222 -25.03 -0.41 -6.82
N SER A 223 -24.27 -1.01 -5.90
CA SER A 223 -22.94 -1.57 -6.20
C SER A 223 -23.02 -2.59 -7.35
N TYR A 224 -22.11 -2.44 -8.32
CA TYR A 224 -22.15 -3.08 -9.65
C TYR A 224 -22.35 -4.60 -9.60
N THR A 225 -21.75 -5.29 -8.63
CA THR A 225 -21.82 -6.75 -8.48
C THR A 225 -22.71 -7.23 -7.33
N CYS A 226 -23.35 -6.31 -6.61
CA CYS A 226 -24.11 -6.65 -5.42
C CYS A 226 -25.59 -6.89 -5.76
N VAL A 227 -26.04 -8.12 -5.53
CA VAL A 227 -27.45 -8.51 -5.69
C VAL A 227 -28.27 -8.40 -4.40
N ARG A 228 -27.68 -7.94 -3.28
CA ARG A 228 -28.37 -7.86 -1.98
C ARG A 228 -29.38 -6.71 -1.93
N MET A 229 -30.37 -6.83 -1.04
CA MET A 229 -31.33 -5.77 -0.71
C MET A 229 -30.63 -4.50 -0.23
N ARG A 230 -31.13 -3.33 -0.63
CA ARG A 230 -30.75 -2.02 -0.07
C ARG A 230 -31.03 -1.97 1.43
N SER A 231 -30.24 -1.18 2.14
CA SER A 231 -30.39 -0.99 3.58
C SER A 231 -31.62 -0.13 3.88
N ASP A 232 -32.47 -0.58 4.79
CA ASP A 232 -33.67 0.14 5.23
C ASP A 232 -33.37 1.22 6.29
N ARG A 233 -32.09 1.41 6.68
CA ARG A 233 -31.68 2.40 7.69
C ARG A 233 -32.04 3.83 7.34
N HIS A 234 -32.01 4.20 6.05
CA HIS A 234 -32.34 5.53 5.59
C HIS A 234 -32.80 5.52 4.13
N PRO A 235 -33.86 6.27 3.76
CA PRO A 235 -34.42 6.25 2.39
C PRO A 235 -33.48 6.78 1.31
N SER A 236 -32.46 7.59 1.66
CA SER A 236 -31.44 8.05 0.70
C SER A 236 -30.34 7.02 0.41
N ILE A 237 -30.22 5.96 1.23
CA ILE A 237 -29.17 4.94 1.04
C ILE A 237 -29.53 4.06 -0.14
N LYS A 238 -28.68 4.09 -1.17
CA LYS A 238 -28.83 3.26 -2.38
C LYS A 238 -28.06 1.94 -2.30
N THR A 239 -27.33 1.70 -1.22
CA THR A 239 -26.49 0.51 -1.03
C THR A 239 -27.05 -0.45 0.03
N CYS A 240 -26.65 -1.72 0.00
CA CYS A 240 -26.97 -2.69 1.06
C CYS A 240 -26.14 -2.41 2.32
N GLU A 241 -26.48 -3.05 3.44
CA GLU A 241 -25.76 -2.88 4.72
C GLU A 241 -24.25 -3.14 4.62
N ARG A 242 -23.83 -4.05 3.73
CA ARG A 242 -22.40 -4.34 3.50
C ARG A 242 -21.67 -3.22 2.76
N HIS A 243 -22.40 -2.42 1.99
CA HIS A 243 -21.87 -1.34 1.16
C HIS A 243 -22.31 0.05 1.64
N SER A 244 -23.01 0.13 2.77
CA SER A 244 -23.34 1.39 3.45
C SER A 244 -22.28 1.70 4.50
N CYS A 245 -21.98 2.97 4.72
CA CYS A 245 -21.11 3.37 5.83
C CYS A 245 -21.69 2.90 7.17
N ASN A 246 -20.87 2.30 8.03
CA ASN A 246 -21.28 1.82 9.34
C ASN A 246 -21.42 2.93 10.40
N VAL A 247 -21.35 4.20 9.99
CA VAL A 247 -21.55 5.34 10.90
C VAL A 247 -23.02 5.70 10.88
N ASP A 248 -23.63 5.79 12.07
CA ASP A 248 -25.03 6.14 12.21
C ASP A 248 -25.36 7.44 11.47
N ARG A 249 -26.46 7.41 10.72
CA ARG A 249 -26.97 8.52 9.88
C ARG A 249 -26.05 8.95 8.73
N CYS A 250 -25.00 8.19 8.41
CA CYS A 250 -24.25 8.39 7.18
C CYS A 250 -24.92 7.64 6.03
N ASP A 251 -25.27 8.36 4.97
CA ASP A 251 -25.91 7.79 3.78
C ASP A 251 -24.94 7.50 2.63
N LEU A 252 -23.64 7.76 2.84
CA LEU A 252 -22.61 7.51 1.86
C LEU A 252 -22.27 6.01 1.76
N ALA A 253 -21.93 5.56 0.55
CA ALA A 253 -21.45 4.22 0.32
C ALA A 253 -20.08 3.97 1.00
N ALA A 254 -19.91 2.79 1.56
CA ALA A 254 -18.63 2.31 2.08
C ALA A 254 -17.65 2.05 0.92
N ARG A 255 -16.34 2.18 1.18
CA ARG A 255 -15.32 1.82 0.17
C ARG A 255 -15.30 0.30 -0.01
N SER A 256 -14.86 -0.17 -1.18
CA SER A 256 -14.85 -1.61 -1.54
C SER A 256 -14.17 -2.53 -0.52
N HIS A 257 -13.21 -2.02 0.24
CA HIS A 257 -12.39 -2.74 1.21
C HIS A 257 -12.63 -2.29 2.67
N SER A 258 -13.62 -1.45 2.95
CA SER A 258 -13.89 -0.98 4.31
C SER A 258 -15.38 -0.96 4.61
N GLN A 259 -15.72 -0.85 5.90
CA GLN A 259 -17.10 -0.64 6.34
C GLN A 259 -17.47 0.86 6.41
N PHE A 260 -16.58 1.75 5.97
CA PHE A 260 -16.71 3.20 6.15
C PHE A 260 -16.60 3.92 4.80
N CYS A 261 -17.37 4.99 4.63
CA CYS A 261 -17.25 5.85 3.46
C CYS A 261 -15.94 6.66 3.49
N ARG A 262 -15.60 7.37 2.41
CA ARG A 262 -14.40 8.23 2.35
C ARG A 262 -14.34 9.28 3.48
N ARG A 263 -15.49 9.73 3.97
CA ARG A 263 -15.58 10.70 5.06
C ARG A 263 -15.29 10.12 6.45
N HIS A 264 -15.53 8.82 6.67
CA HIS A 264 -15.40 8.17 7.98
C HIS A 264 -14.34 7.07 8.03
N GLY A 265 -13.85 6.60 6.88
CA GLY A 265 -12.79 5.62 6.78
C GLY A 265 -11.44 6.27 6.59
N CYS A 266 -10.40 5.59 7.05
CA CYS A 266 -9.01 5.96 6.80
C CYS A 266 -8.72 6.10 5.29
N GLU A 267 -7.99 7.15 4.91
CA GLU A 267 -7.59 7.34 3.51
C GLU A 267 -6.40 6.45 3.09
N ALA A 268 -5.69 5.82 4.04
CA ALA A 268 -4.60 4.89 3.74
C ALA A 268 -5.09 3.68 2.92
N ASP A 269 -4.25 3.26 1.97
CA ASP A 269 -4.55 2.18 1.04
C ASP A 269 -4.84 0.88 1.79
N ASN A 270 -5.97 0.23 1.49
CA ASN A 270 -6.43 -1.00 2.11
C ASN A 270 -6.69 -0.93 3.63
N CYS A 271 -6.76 0.27 4.22
CA CYS A 271 -7.12 0.41 5.62
C CYS A 271 -8.64 0.43 5.79
N ALA A 272 -9.18 -0.56 6.50
CA ALA A 272 -10.61 -0.66 6.79
C ALA A 272 -11.06 0.07 8.06
N GLN A 273 -10.14 0.73 8.78
CA GLN A 273 -10.39 1.30 10.10
C GLN A 273 -11.16 2.61 10.05
N TYR A 274 -11.94 2.85 11.11
CA TYR A 274 -12.59 4.14 11.38
C TYR A 274 -11.55 5.22 11.65
N LYS A 275 -11.84 6.46 11.26
CA LYS A 275 -11.05 7.64 11.64
C LYS A 275 -11.86 8.55 12.55
N GLU A 276 -11.20 9.15 13.54
CA GLU A 276 -11.83 10.14 14.42
C GLU A 276 -12.27 11.39 13.64
N ALA A 277 -13.29 12.06 14.16
CA ALA A 277 -13.85 13.25 13.55
C ALA A 277 -12.74 14.31 13.33
N GLN A 278 -12.51 14.69 12.07
CA GLN A 278 -11.52 15.66 11.57
C GLN A 278 -10.15 15.11 11.13
N ALA A 279 -9.83 13.85 11.39
CA ALA A 279 -8.61 13.25 10.86
C ALA A 279 -8.79 12.82 9.38
N TRP A 280 -7.68 12.74 8.65
CA TRP A 280 -7.64 12.09 7.31
C TRP A 280 -7.30 10.60 7.43
N PHE A 281 -6.55 10.24 8.46
CA PHE A 281 -6.05 8.89 8.73
C PHE A 281 -6.60 8.36 10.06
N CYS A 282 -6.58 7.05 10.27
CA CYS A 282 -6.89 6.47 11.59
C CYS A 282 -5.67 6.55 12.51
N ASN A 283 -5.82 6.30 13.81
CA ASN A 283 -4.74 6.42 14.80
C ASN A 283 -3.49 5.56 14.50
N GLN A 284 -3.61 4.51 13.67
CA GLN A 284 -2.48 3.69 13.23
C GLN A 284 -1.73 4.26 12.01
N HIS A 285 -2.38 5.15 11.26
CA HIS A 285 -1.84 5.75 10.04
C HIS A 285 -1.69 7.27 10.15
N GLU A 286 -2.10 7.87 11.27
CA GLU A 286 -1.85 9.26 11.59
C GLU A 286 -0.46 9.39 12.21
N CYS A 287 0.25 10.45 11.86
CA CYS A 287 1.53 10.74 12.49
C CYS A 287 1.34 11.05 13.99
N GLN A 288 2.05 10.34 14.85
CA GLN A 288 1.96 10.46 16.32
C GLN A 288 2.37 11.83 16.85
N ARG A 289 3.06 12.64 16.04
CA ARG A 289 3.41 14.01 16.39
C ARG A 289 2.15 14.88 16.38
N GLY A 290 1.77 15.35 17.57
CA GLY A 290 0.51 16.06 17.80
C GLY A 290 0.20 17.12 16.73
N ARG A 291 -1.05 17.08 16.21
CA ARG A 291 -1.59 17.95 15.14
C ARG A 291 -1.05 17.69 13.73
N CYS A 292 -0.26 16.63 13.50
CA CYS A 292 0.19 16.30 12.17
C CYS A 292 -0.80 15.40 11.43
N GLY A 293 -1.68 15.99 10.62
CA GLY A 293 -2.64 15.24 9.80
C GLY A 293 -2.05 14.49 8.60
N ASN A 294 -0.74 14.23 8.58
CA ASN A 294 -0.06 13.52 7.49
C ASN A 294 -0.03 12.00 7.75
N LYS A 295 0.00 11.22 6.65
CA LYS A 295 0.13 9.75 6.67
C LYS A 295 1.44 9.34 7.33
N ALA A 296 1.38 8.46 8.33
CA ALA A 296 2.54 7.77 8.90
C ALA A 296 3.13 6.81 7.86
N VAL A 297 4.47 6.68 7.85
CA VAL A 297 5.14 5.74 6.95
C VAL A 297 4.90 4.31 7.47
N PRO A 298 4.59 3.32 6.62
CA PRO A 298 4.42 1.94 7.07
C PRO A 298 5.61 1.46 7.90
N GLY A 299 5.35 0.99 9.12
CA GLY A 299 6.38 0.54 10.06
C GLY A 299 6.98 1.64 10.95
N THR A 300 6.51 2.89 10.85
CA THR A 300 6.88 3.97 11.76
C THR A 300 5.65 4.72 12.24
N ASP A 301 5.76 5.41 13.38
CA ASP A 301 4.69 6.26 13.92
C ASP A 301 4.76 7.72 13.38
N HIS A 302 5.69 7.98 12.44
CA HIS A 302 6.01 9.31 11.96
C HIS A 302 5.79 9.44 10.45
N CYS A 303 5.29 10.59 10.00
CA CYS A 303 5.26 10.90 8.58
C CYS A 303 6.69 11.14 8.04
N HIS A 304 6.87 11.05 6.72
CA HIS A 304 8.16 11.28 6.06
C HIS A 304 8.85 12.56 6.53
N ARG A 305 8.11 13.68 6.62
CA ARG A 305 8.65 14.97 7.08
C ARG A 305 9.25 14.90 8.49
N HIS A 306 8.56 14.25 9.43
CA HIS A 306 9.06 14.14 10.80
C HIS A 306 10.20 13.13 10.93
N LEU A 307 10.23 12.07 10.10
CA LEU A 307 11.39 11.18 10.02
C LEU A 307 12.63 11.92 9.52
N GLU A 308 12.48 12.78 8.51
CA GLU A 308 13.58 13.62 8.00
C GLU A 308 14.05 14.63 9.07
N GLU A 309 13.13 15.28 9.78
CA GLU A 309 13.47 16.17 10.90
C GLU A 309 14.22 15.43 12.02
N GLU A 310 13.80 14.22 12.40
CA GLU A 310 14.50 13.40 13.39
C GLU A 310 15.91 13.00 12.91
N GLN A 311 16.05 12.60 11.65
CA GLN A 311 17.35 12.28 11.06
C GLN A 311 18.27 13.51 11.05
N GLN A 312 17.75 14.69 10.72
CA GLN A 312 18.50 15.95 10.75
C GLN A 312 18.93 16.31 12.19
N GLN A 313 18.03 16.16 13.17
CA GLN A 313 18.36 16.39 14.58
C GLN A 313 19.44 15.42 15.08
N GLN A 314 19.39 14.14 14.68
CA GLN A 314 20.42 13.16 15.01
C GLN A 314 21.77 13.49 14.35
N GLN A 315 21.77 13.93 13.10
CA GLN A 315 22.99 14.36 12.41
C GLN A 315 23.59 15.61 13.06
N GLN A 316 22.76 16.59 13.40
CA GLN A 316 23.19 17.79 14.12
C GLN A 316 23.76 17.44 15.50
N ALA A 317 23.10 16.57 16.27
CA ALA A 317 23.60 16.13 17.56
C ALA A 317 24.94 15.36 17.46
N LYS A 318 25.15 14.57 16.40
CA LYS A 318 26.43 13.92 16.11
C LYS A 318 27.52 14.95 15.78
N LYS A 319 27.19 15.96 14.98
CA LYS A 319 28.10 17.06 14.64
C LYS A 319 28.49 17.86 15.89
N ASP A 320 27.52 18.25 16.72
CA ASP A 320 27.77 18.99 17.96
C ASP A 320 28.62 18.17 18.95
N LYS A 321 28.43 16.84 19.02
CA LYS A 321 29.28 15.95 19.82
C LYS A 321 30.71 15.88 19.27
N LYS A 322 30.88 15.83 17.95
CA LYS A 322 32.20 15.86 17.29
C LYS A 322 32.92 17.18 17.54
N ASP A 323 32.25 18.31 17.30
CA ASP A 323 32.83 19.65 17.49
C ASP A 323 33.23 19.89 18.96
N LYS A 324 32.45 19.39 19.93
CA LYS A 324 32.83 19.40 21.36
C LYS A 324 34.02 18.48 21.68
N GLY A 325 34.14 17.36 20.99
CA GLY A 325 35.29 16.45 21.07
C GLY A 325 36.57 17.12 20.59
N ASP A 326 36.54 17.63 19.35
CA ASP A 326 37.66 18.33 18.71
C ASP A 326 38.11 19.55 19.53
N LYS A 327 37.15 20.31 20.11
CA LYS A 327 37.46 21.44 21.00
C LYS A 327 38.16 21.00 22.29
N LYS A 328 37.74 19.88 22.89
CA LYS A 328 38.33 19.34 24.12
C LYS A 328 39.73 18.76 23.87
N GLU A 329 39.95 18.17 22.70
CA GLU A 329 41.26 17.68 22.27
C GLU A 329 42.25 18.84 22.07
N LYS A 330 41.86 19.88 21.34
CA LYS A 330 42.67 21.11 21.18
C LYS A 330 43.00 21.79 22.52
N GLU A 331 42.06 21.82 23.47
CA GLU A 331 42.31 22.38 24.80
C GLU A 331 43.28 21.52 25.63
N LYS A 332 43.33 20.20 25.41
CA LYS A 332 44.32 19.32 26.03
C LYS A 332 45.71 19.50 25.43
N GLU A 333 45.81 19.54 24.10
CA GLU A 333 47.07 19.80 23.40
C GLU A 333 47.69 21.13 23.85
N ALA A 334 46.89 22.20 23.88
CA ALA A 334 47.33 23.52 24.36
C ALA A 334 47.84 23.50 25.81
N LYS A 335 47.24 22.70 26.70
CA LYS A 335 47.70 22.53 28.09
C LYS A 335 48.99 21.71 28.18
N GLU A 336 49.19 20.76 27.27
CA GLU A 336 50.41 19.96 27.22
C GLU A 336 51.60 20.77 26.67
N ASP A 337 51.36 21.62 25.68
CA ASP A 337 52.37 22.54 25.15
C ASP A 337 52.77 23.62 26.17
N ASP A 338 51.81 24.23 26.89
CA ASP A 338 52.10 25.17 27.99
C ASP A 338 52.92 24.50 29.11
N LYS A 339 52.66 23.22 29.39
CA LYS A 339 53.45 22.43 30.35
C LYS A 339 54.89 22.23 29.85
N LYS A 340 55.09 21.87 28.58
CA LYS A 340 56.42 21.71 27.97
C LYS A 340 57.22 23.01 28.01
N ASP A 341 56.60 24.14 27.69
CA ASP A 341 57.25 25.45 27.75
C ASP A 341 57.67 25.81 29.18
N ARG A 342 56.82 25.50 30.17
CA ARG A 342 57.15 25.68 31.58
C ARG A 342 58.34 24.83 32.01
N ASP A 343 58.36 23.56 31.63
CA ASP A 343 59.46 22.62 31.96
C ASP A 343 60.78 23.00 31.28
N CYS A 344 60.76 23.54 30.05
CA CYS A 344 61.94 24.07 29.37
C CYS A 344 62.55 25.31 30.08
N LYS A 345 61.70 26.17 30.66
CA LYS A 345 62.14 27.41 31.31
C LYS A 345 62.92 27.17 32.61
N TRP A 346 62.69 26.05 33.29
CA TRP A 346 63.41 25.67 34.51
C TRP A 346 64.83 25.15 34.26
N ARG A 347 65.17 24.71 33.03
CA ARG A 347 66.51 24.17 32.71
C ARG A 347 67.60 25.22 32.51
N TYR A 348 67.28 26.51 32.51
CA TYR A 348 68.24 27.61 32.27
C TYR A 348 68.63 28.39 33.54
N HIS A 349 68.28 27.93 34.74
CA HIS A 349 68.59 28.63 35.99
C HIS A 349 69.67 27.99 36.86
N ASP A 350 70.38 26.97 36.36
CA ASP A 350 71.58 26.43 37.01
C ASP A 350 72.89 27.08 36.52
N ASP A 351 72.82 28.29 35.94
CA ASP A 351 74.01 29.11 35.76
C ASP A 351 74.36 29.79 37.11
N PRO A 352 75.57 29.58 37.65
CA PRO A 352 75.98 30.16 38.91
C PRO A 352 75.95 31.70 38.83
N PRO A 353 75.56 32.41 39.91
CA PRO A 353 75.41 33.85 39.88
C PRO A 353 76.75 34.53 39.54
N ILE A 354 76.78 35.27 38.43
CA ILE A 354 77.89 36.15 38.09
C ILE A 354 77.88 37.32 39.07
N VAL A 355 78.85 37.33 39.99
CA VAL A 355 79.10 38.43 40.92
C VAL A 355 79.71 39.59 40.15
N VAL A 356 78.91 40.61 39.85
CA VAL A 356 79.42 41.87 39.28
C VAL A 356 79.84 42.79 40.41
N VAL A 357 81.16 42.94 40.60
CA VAL A 357 81.75 43.94 41.49
C VAL A 357 81.56 45.32 40.84
N ARG A 358 80.77 46.18 41.48
CA ARG A 358 80.61 47.59 41.10
C ARG A 358 81.67 48.42 41.82
N ASP A 359 82.59 48.99 41.05
CA ASP A 359 83.51 50.02 41.53
C ASP A 359 82.83 51.40 41.59
N ASN A 360 83.19 52.12 42.66
CA ASN A 360 82.74 53.45 43.02
C ASN A 360 83.24 54.52 42.04
N GLY A 361 82.36 55.40 41.57
CA GLY A 361 82.75 56.58 40.79
C GLY A 361 81.66 57.63 40.68
N ARG A 362 81.76 58.67 41.51
CA ARG A 362 80.93 59.89 41.61
C ARG A 362 80.75 60.64 40.28
N SER A 363 79.56 61.21 40.04
CA SER A 363 79.29 62.68 40.07
C SER A 363 77.91 63.08 39.45
N SER A 364 77.10 63.75 40.28
CA SER A 364 76.06 64.82 40.15
C SER A 364 75.65 65.46 38.80
N PRO A 365 74.68 66.42 38.74
CA PRO A 365 73.33 66.49 39.35
C PRO A 365 72.22 67.08 38.41
N GLY A 366 70.95 66.98 38.83
CA GLY A 366 69.91 68.00 38.57
C GLY A 366 68.85 67.68 37.50
N TYR A 367 67.59 67.51 37.91
CA TYR A 367 66.50 68.48 37.70
C TYR A 367 65.20 67.92 38.30
N TRP A 368 64.47 68.80 38.97
CA TRP A 368 63.19 68.58 39.64
C TRP A 368 62.04 68.40 38.65
N ARG A 369 61.08 67.51 38.95
CA ARG A 369 59.63 67.77 38.81
C ARG A 369 58.81 66.77 39.62
N GLU A 370 57.89 67.33 40.39
CA GLU A 370 56.88 66.67 41.23
C GLU A 370 55.89 65.81 40.42
N PRO A 371 55.26 64.79 41.04
CA PRO A 371 53.95 64.31 40.62
C PRO A 371 52.84 64.82 41.55
N PRO A 372 51.67 65.24 41.03
CA PRO A 372 50.52 65.54 41.87
C PRO A 372 49.77 64.28 42.29
N GLU A 373 49.25 64.35 43.51
CA GLU A 373 48.24 63.46 44.06
C GLU A 373 46.92 63.60 43.28
N GLU A 374 46.30 62.48 42.90
CA GLU A 374 44.84 62.27 43.02
C GLU A 374 44.44 60.83 42.64
N PRO A 375 43.59 60.14 43.42
CA PRO A 375 43.09 58.81 43.10
C PRO A 375 41.83 58.87 42.21
N VAL A 376 41.90 58.26 41.02
CA VAL A 376 40.71 58.03 40.17
C VAL A 376 39.99 56.76 40.62
N LEU A 377 38.82 56.96 41.24
CA LEU A 377 37.82 55.93 41.50
C LEU A 377 37.23 55.44 40.17
N VAL A 378 37.49 54.19 39.80
CA VAL A 378 36.83 53.53 38.66
C VAL A 378 35.47 52.99 39.13
N PHE A 379 34.41 53.72 38.79
CA PHE A 379 33.03 53.26 38.93
C PHE A 379 32.76 52.08 38.00
N ARG A 380 32.39 50.94 38.60
CA ARG A 380 31.89 49.75 37.91
C ARG A 380 30.44 50.01 37.51
N GLY A 381 30.24 50.57 36.32
CA GLY A 381 28.91 50.82 35.75
C GLY A 381 28.19 49.52 35.38
N GLU A 382 27.08 49.26 36.07
CA GLU A 382 26.10 48.24 35.72
C GLU A 382 25.47 48.58 34.37
N ARG A 383 25.69 47.75 33.34
CA ARG A 383 24.92 47.82 32.10
C ARG A 383 23.60 47.07 32.30
N GLY A 384 22.55 47.85 32.45
CA GLY A 384 21.16 47.40 32.34
C GLY A 384 20.90 46.70 31.02
N ARG A 385 20.15 45.61 31.10
CA ARG A 385 19.56 44.91 29.96
C ARG A 385 18.44 45.79 29.40
N LEU A 386 18.65 46.36 28.22
CA LEU A 386 17.57 46.85 27.38
C LEU A 386 17.05 45.70 26.52
N LEU A 387 15.75 45.46 26.62
CA LEU A 387 14.96 44.60 25.74
C LEU A 387 15.05 45.11 24.30
N PRO A 388 15.14 44.25 23.27
CA PRO A 388 14.88 44.68 21.91
C PRO A 388 13.37 44.75 21.68
N GLU A 389 12.93 45.96 21.34
CA GLU A 389 11.62 46.25 20.77
C GLU A 389 11.41 45.49 19.46
N SER A 390 10.16 45.08 19.30
CA SER A 390 9.56 44.49 18.11
C SER A 390 9.79 45.33 16.86
N LEU A 391 10.49 44.78 15.88
CA LEU A 391 10.50 45.28 14.50
C LEU A 391 9.44 44.53 13.68
N SER A 392 8.50 45.31 13.14
CA SER A 392 7.49 44.88 12.16
C SER A 392 8.13 44.38 10.86
N PRO A 393 7.57 43.35 10.19
CA PRO A 393 8.09 42.89 8.91
C PRO A 393 7.70 43.85 7.78
N VAL A 394 8.72 44.39 7.12
CA VAL A 394 8.61 45.06 5.81
C VAL A 394 8.35 43.98 4.75
N TYR A 395 7.18 44.03 4.11
CA TYR A 395 6.86 43.22 2.94
C TYR A 395 7.77 43.62 1.77
N ARG A 396 8.73 42.75 1.43
CA ARG A 396 9.41 42.79 0.12
C ARG A 396 8.49 42.18 -0.92
N VAL A 397 7.88 43.03 -1.75
CA VAL A 397 7.22 42.62 -3.00
C VAL A 397 8.32 42.25 -4.00
N GLY A 398 8.60 40.95 -4.10
CA GLY A 398 9.44 40.40 -5.16
C GLY A 398 8.66 40.30 -6.46
N ARG A 399 9.00 41.16 -7.43
CA ARG A 399 8.67 40.97 -8.85
C ARG A 399 9.30 39.67 -9.34
N HIS A 400 8.50 38.65 -9.62
CA HIS A 400 8.94 37.52 -10.45
C HIS A 400 8.54 37.77 -11.91
N GLY A 401 9.57 37.68 -12.75
CA GLY A 401 9.50 37.86 -14.18
C GLY A 401 8.77 36.74 -14.91
N ILE A 402 8.32 37.14 -16.08
CA ILE A 402 7.67 36.37 -17.13
C ILE A 402 8.64 35.31 -17.65
N GLY A 403 8.26 34.05 -17.54
CA GLY A 403 8.97 32.91 -18.13
C GLY A 403 7.95 31.91 -18.65
N GLY A 404 7.61 32.03 -19.94
CA GLY A 404 6.68 31.14 -20.61
C GLY A 404 7.27 29.74 -20.79
N GLY A 405 6.50 28.72 -20.42
CA GLY A 405 6.79 27.32 -20.67
C GLY A 405 5.46 26.59 -20.88
N ARG A 406 5.28 26.07 -22.10
CA ARG A 406 4.09 25.36 -22.57
C ARG A 406 3.86 24.08 -21.76
N LEU A 407 2.62 23.86 -21.30
CA LEU A 407 2.09 22.56 -20.90
C LEU A 407 0.90 22.21 -21.80
N PRO A 408 0.72 20.94 -22.19
CA PRO A 408 -0.34 20.54 -23.11
C PRO A 408 -1.68 20.31 -22.40
N ASP A 409 -2.73 20.61 -23.16
CA ASP A 409 -4.14 20.49 -22.84
C ASP A 409 -4.58 19.06 -22.47
N SER A 410 -5.28 18.93 -21.36
CA SER A 410 -6.41 18.00 -21.18
C SER A 410 -7.12 18.29 -19.86
N TYR A 411 -8.01 19.29 -19.89
CA TYR A 411 -8.95 19.55 -18.80
C TYR A 411 -10.35 19.08 -19.22
N HIS A 412 -10.89 18.17 -18.40
CA HIS A 412 -12.30 17.79 -18.33
C HIS A 412 -12.97 18.70 -17.29
N PRO A 413 -14.13 19.31 -17.56
CA PRO A 413 -14.83 20.15 -16.58
C PRO A 413 -15.77 19.30 -15.71
N ASP A 414 -15.89 19.71 -14.45
CA ASP A 414 -17.10 19.71 -13.59
C ASP A 414 -16.72 19.44 -12.13
N LEU A 415 -16.80 20.48 -11.30
CA LEU A 415 -17.18 20.49 -9.87
C LEU A 415 -16.64 21.75 -9.18
N MET A 416 -17.38 22.85 -9.32
CA MET A 416 -17.35 23.98 -8.40
C MET A 416 -18.78 24.44 -8.19
N ASP A 417 -19.44 23.90 -7.16
CA ASP A 417 -20.55 24.55 -6.48
C ASP A 417 -20.68 23.93 -5.08
N ASP A 418 -20.57 24.80 -4.07
CA ASP A 418 -21.09 24.68 -2.70
C ASP A 418 -20.14 25.28 -1.65
N ALA A 419 -19.99 26.61 -1.72
CA ALA A 419 -19.47 27.39 -0.61
C ALA A 419 -20.31 28.66 -0.41
N ARG A 420 -21.59 28.50 -0.05
CA ARG A 420 -22.43 29.60 0.48
C ARG A 420 -23.65 29.06 1.24
N ALA A 421 -23.42 28.65 2.49
CA ALA A 421 -24.47 28.68 3.51
C ALA A 421 -23.81 28.91 4.87
N GLY A 422 -23.64 30.18 5.22
CA GLY A 422 -23.28 30.58 6.57
C GLY A 422 -24.35 30.11 7.54
N ARG A 423 -23.96 29.30 8.53
CA ARG A 423 -24.75 29.07 9.72
C ARG A 423 -23.86 29.26 10.94
N THR A 424 -24.11 30.37 11.62
CA THR A 424 -23.53 30.77 12.89
C THR A 424 -23.98 29.80 13.98
N HIS A 425 -23.06 28.99 14.51
CA HIS A 425 -23.31 28.25 15.74
C HIS A 425 -22.84 29.07 16.94
N ARG A 426 -23.82 29.54 17.71
CA ARG A 426 -23.66 30.11 19.06
C ARG A 426 -23.06 29.05 19.98
N GLY A 427 -22.07 29.49 20.77
CA GLY A 427 -21.34 28.64 21.69
C GLY A 427 -22.13 28.23 22.93
N TYR A 428 -21.69 27.12 23.51
CA TYR A 428 -21.73 26.83 24.94
C TYR A 428 -20.42 26.11 25.27
N TYR A 429 -19.56 26.77 26.05
CA TYR A 429 -18.44 26.13 26.73
C TYR A 429 -18.95 25.74 28.12
N ASP A 430 -18.99 24.44 28.43
CA ASP A 430 -18.91 23.98 29.80
C ASP A 430 -17.60 23.20 29.97
N ARG A 431 -16.74 23.82 30.76
CA ARG A 431 -15.38 23.40 31.10
C ARG A 431 -15.49 22.62 32.41
N ALA A 432 -15.58 21.29 32.33
CA ALA A 432 -15.47 20.44 33.51
C ALA A 432 -13.99 20.27 33.87
N ASP A 433 -13.66 20.82 35.04
CA ASP A 433 -12.41 20.74 35.76
C ASP A 433 -12.16 19.29 36.23
N SER A 434 -10.98 18.73 35.95
CA SER A 434 -10.55 17.49 36.59
C SER A 434 -9.05 17.55 36.88
N ARG A 435 -8.74 18.18 38.03
CA ARG A 435 -7.53 17.95 38.81
C ARG A 435 -7.61 16.57 39.49
N TYR A 436 -6.45 16.12 39.97
CA TYR A 436 -6.20 14.92 40.80
C TYR A 436 -6.06 13.56 40.08
N ARG A 437 -4.80 13.16 39.85
CA ARG A 437 -4.28 11.92 40.45
C ARG A 437 -2.80 12.06 40.79
N ARG A 438 -2.52 11.84 42.08
CA ARG A 438 -1.21 11.86 42.73
C ARG A 438 -0.31 10.76 42.17
N ARG A 439 0.97 11.11 42.04
CA ARG A 439 2.09 10.16 42.10
C ARG A 439 2.24 9.69 43.54
N HIS A 440 2.35 8.39 43.76
CA HIS A 440 3.01 7.83 44.93
C HIS A 440 4.28 7.14 44.44
N TRP A 441 5.40 7.48 45.05
CA TRP A 441 6.63 6.71 45.09
C TRP A 441 6.82 6.25 46.55
N ASP A 442 7.41 5.06 46.68
CA ASP A 442 8.08 4.41 47.83
C ASP A 442 7.26 4.06 49.08
N ASP A 443 6.98 2.76 49.27
CA ASP A 443 7.83 1.80 50.02
C ASP A 443 7.76 0.40 49.37
#